data_AF-A0A852L4V5-F1
#
_entry.id   AF-A0A852L4V5-F1
#
_cell.length_a   1.000
_cell.length_b   1.000
_cell.length_c   1.000
_cell.angle_alpha   90.00
_cell.angle_beta   90.00
_cell.angle_gamma   90.00
#
_symmetry.space_group_name_H-M   'P 1'
#
loop_
_entity.id
_entity.type
_entity.pdbx_description
1 polymer ?
#
loop_
_entity_poly.entity_id
_entity_poly.type
_entity_poly.pdbx_seq_one_letter_code
_entity_poly.pdbx_strand_id
1 'polypeptide(L)'
;VDKDALDAQVKDRKIQEAAEKAQNEEFANEMKKNDKIMCMLEEQQKNYIRNINKAICEFQKNFQQPETRREFDLSDPQALKKDRPARLSDDDPRCTVSGLQKFMGEDLNYDQRMKFQKEQSREWYLQQQRDWKNALANQKFADDLFDKNRIAVDQKTMELQRKEEEDRRAVCATIKDFNRAQAAELAERKKLEKYQKMKDDMDEITSLLQGDLLSENPEQAVSSFGRHRVITDRWKGMSQDQLMAIRYSQQQQVLEKLRAKEEERQRDAEWDRQRLQIARAQVLFERQQLRQNRECRRALDNVNSELSQEQKSKNIYLKEEEYSNFPTEQYYAQFNTTSR
;
A
#
# COMPACT_ATOMS: atom_id res chain seq x y z
N VAL A 1 71.28 -205.47 74.12
CA VAL A 1 70.64 -204.16 73.93
C VAL A 1 69.32 -204.21 74.67
N ASP A 2 69.14 -203.35 75.67
CA ASP A 2 68.00 -203.36 76.60
C ASP A 2 66.85 -202.51 76.05
N LYS A 3 65.78 -203.16 75.57
CA LYS A 3 64.68 -202.51 74.82
C LYS A 3 63.66 -201.83 75.74
N ASP A 4 63.48 -202.33 76.95
CA ASP A 4 62.39 -201.90 77.83
C ASP A 4 62.64 -200.50 78.42
N ALA A 5 63.91 -200.15 78.68
CA ALA A 5 64.29 -198.80 79.12
C ALA A 5 64.11 -197.73 78.03
N LEU A 6 64.27 -198.10 76.75
CA LEU A 6 64.06 -197.19 75.62
C LEU A 6 62.56 -196.90 75.41
N ASP A 7 61.69 -197.90 75.58
CA ASP A 7 60.24 -197.71 75.46
C ASP A 7 59.66 -196.80 76.57
N ALA A 8 60.23 -196.83 77.78
CA ALA A 8 59.86 -195.92 78.86
C ALA A 8 60.29 -194.46 78.56
N GLN A 9 61.52 -194.24 78.07
CA GLN A 9 61.97 -192.90 77.64
C GLN A 9 61.13 -192.34 76.49
N VAL A 10 60.68 -193.19 75.56
CA VAL A 10 59.78 -192.76 74.47
C VAL A 10 58.41 -192.34 75.00
N LYS A 11 57.89 -192.99 76.05
CA LYS A 11 56.62 -192.61 76.68
C LYS A 11 56.72 -191.28 77.43
N ASP A 12 57.76 -191.06 78.23
CA ASP A 12 57.94 -189.79 78.96
C ASP A 12 58.16 -188.61 78.00
N ARG A 13 58.91 -188.82 76.92
CA ARG A 13 59.07 -187.82 75.86
C ARG A 13 57.74 -187.48 75.20
N LYS A 14 56.87 -188.47 74.94
CA LYS A 14 55.52 -188.23 74.41
C LYS A 14 54.63 -187.45 75.37
N ILE A 15 54.76 -187.66 76.69
CA ILE A 15 54.00 -186.91 77.71
C ILE A 15 54.50 -185.46 77.79
N GLN A 16 55.82 -185.22 77.76
CA GLN A 16 56.39 -183.88 77.68
C GLN A 16 55.96 -183.14 76.40
N GLU A 17 56.05 -183.80 75.25
CA GLU A 17 55.59 -183.24 73.97
C GLU A 17 54.08 -182.90 74.00
N ALA A 18 53.25 -183.72 74.67
CA ALA A 18 51.83 -183.43 74.84
C ALA A 18 51.56 -182.24 75.78
N ALA A 19 52.30 -182.10 76.87
CA ALA A 19 52.17 -180.98 77.81
C ALA A 19 52.65 -179.66 77.20
N GLU A 20 53.78 -179.66 76.48
CA GLU A 20 54.26 -178.52 75.71
C GLU A 20 53.25 -178.13 74.62
N LYS A 21 52.65 -179.12 73.95
CA LYS A 21 51.59 -178.86 72.98
C LYS A 21 50.36 -178.22 73.61
N ALA A 22 49.93 -178.66 74.80
CA ALA A 22 48.81 -178.04 75.52
C ALA A 22 49.11 -176.60 75.96
N GLN A 23 50.33 -176.31 76.46
CA GLN A 23 50.76 -174.94 76.78
C GLN A 23 50.81 -174.06 75.53
N ASN A 24 51.37 -174.57 74.43
CA ASN A 24 51.40 -173.85 73.15
C ASN A 24 49.98 -173.58 72.62
N GLU A 25 49.03 -174.50 72.81
CA GLU A 25 47.63 -174.29 72.47
C GLU A 25 46.96 -173.23 73.36
N GLU A 26 47.27 -173.17 74.65
CA GLU A 26 46.78 -172.12 75.57
C GLU A 26 47.33 -170.73 75.18
N PHE A 27 48.64 -170.61 74.95
CA PHE A 27 49.25 -169.37 74.46
C PHE A 27 48.70 -168.95 73.09
N ALA A 28 48.47 -169.90 72.18
CA ALA A 28 47.85 -169.62 70.89
C ALA A 28 46.40 -169.11 71.06
N ASN A 29 45.66 -169.62 72.06
CA ASN A 29 44.31 -169.14 72.36
C ASN A 29 44.31 -167.75 73.02
N GLU A 30 45.29 -167.44 73.88
CA GLU A 30 45.47 -166.08 74.42
C GLU A 30 45.85 -165.08 73.33
N MET A 31 46.77 -165.43 72.41
CA MET A 31 47.08 -164.60 71.25
C MET A 31 45.83 -164.31 70.42
N LYS A 32 45.00 -165.31 70.12
CA LYS A 32 43.73 -165.10 69.41
C LYS A 32 42.78 -164.16 70.15
N LYS A 33 42.72 -164.23 71.49
CA LYS A 33 41.92 -163.30 72.30
C LYS A 33 42.47 -161.88 72.23
N ASN A 34 43.79 -161.71 72.36
CA ASN A 34 44.45 -160.41 72.30
C ASN A 34 44.32 -159.76 70.92
N ASP A 35 44.47 -160.52 69.83
CA ASP A 35 44.24 -160.06 68.46
C ASP A 35 42.80 -159.57 68.28
N LYS A 36 41.82 -160.33 68.80
CA LYS A 36 40.41 -159.93 68.77
C LYS A 36 40.16 -158.63 69.54
N ILE A 37 40.78 -158.46 70.70
CA ILE A 37 40.70 -157.22 71.49
C ILE A 37 41.35 -156.06 70.71
N MET A 38 42.49 -156.29 70.06
CA MET A 38 43.15 -155.28 69.25
C MET A 38 42.30 -154.82 68.06
N CYS A 39 41.69 -155.75 67.32
CA CYS A 39 40.78 -155.39 66.23
C CYS A 39 39.59 -154.56 66.72
N MET A 40 38.99 -154.92 67.87
CA MET A 40 37.88 -154.14 68.46
C MET A 40 38.32 -152.72 68.86
N LEU A 41 39.49 -152.57 69.48
CA LEU A 41 40.04 -151.26 69.84
C LEU A 41 40.38 -150.41 68.61
N GLU A 42 40.91 -151.02 67.55
CA GLU A 42 41.19 -150.35 66.28
C GLU A 42 39.90 -149.86 65.60
N GLU A 43 38.84 -150.67 65.60
CA GLU A 43 37.52 -150.26 65.10
C GLU A 43 36.92 -149.11 65.91
N GLN A 44 37.03 -149.16 67.24
CA GLN A 44 36.59 -148.05 68.11
C GLN A 44 37.37 -146.77 67.79
N GLN A 45 38.69 -146.86 67.63
CA GLN A 45 39.53 -145.71 67.27
C GLN A 45 39.16 -145.15 65.89
N LYS A 46 38.96 -146.01 64.88
CA LYS A 46 38.50 -145.62 63.53
C LYS A 46 37.16 -144.90 63.58
N ASN A 47 36.22 -145.42 64.37
CA ASN A 47 34.91 -144.80 64.56
C ASN A 47 35.00 -143.45 65.28
N TYR A 48 35.86 -143.33 66.31
CA TYR A 48 36.09 -142.07 67.01
C TYR A 48 36.69 -141.00 66.09
N ILE A 49 37.71 -141.34 65.31
CA ILE A 49 38.32 -140.44 64.31
C ILE A 49 37.27 -139.99 63.28
N ARG A 50 36.45 -140.92 62.78
CA ARG A 50 35.36 -140.61 61.85
C ARG A 50 34.36 -139.62 62.47
N ASN A 51 33.98 -139.83 63.72
CA ASN A 51 33.03 -138.96 64.43
C ASN A 51 33.59 -137.55 64.66
N ILE A 52 34.87 -137.43 65.06
CA ILE A 52 35.53 -136.13 65.20
C ILE A 52 35.58 -135.40 63.86
N ASN A 53 36.03 -136.07 62.80
CA ASN A 53 36.11 -135.44 61.47
C ASN A 53 34.73 -134.99 60.99
N LYS A 54 33.68 -135.78 61.24
CA LYS A 54 32.31 -135.39 60.95
C LYS A 54 31.90 -134.13 61.73
N ALA A 55 32.17 -134.07 63.03
CA ALA A 55 31.88 -132.90 63.86
C ALA A 55 32.65 -131.65 63.41
N ILE A 56 33.92 -131.79 63.01
CA ILE A 56 34.73 -130.69 62.45
C ILE A 56 34.11 -130.19 61.14
N CYS A 57 33.79 -131.09 60.20
CA CYS A 57 33.15 -130.69 58.95
C CYS A 57 31.79 -130.02 59.17
N GLU A 58 30.99 -130.52 60.12
CA GLU A 58 29.71 -129.89 60.51
C GLU A 58 29.94 -128.50 61.10
N PHE A 59 30.93 -128.32 61.97
CA PHE A 59 31.29 -127.03 62.53
C PHE A 59 31.76 -126.04 61.46
N GLN A 60 32.65 -126.47 60.57
CA GLN A 60 33.12 -125.65 59.45
C GLN A 60 31.97 -125.22 58.53
N LYS A 61 31.07 -126.17 58.20
CA LYS A 61 29.89 -125.91 57.38
C LYS A 61 28.89 -124.98 58.06
N ASN A 62 28.75 -125.02 59.37
CA ASN A 62 27.74 -124.21 60.05
C ASN A 62 28.25 -122.84 60.47
N PHE A 63 29.55 -122.72 60.80
CA PHE A 63 30.10 -121.53 61.46
C PHE A 63 31.30 -120.89 60.76
N GLN A 64 31.83 -121.49 59.69
CA GLN A 64 32.99 -120.95 58.95
C GLN A 64 32.65 -120.68 57.48
N GLN A 65 31.38 -120.40 57.20
CA GLN A 65 30.93 -120.05 55.86
C GLN A 65 31.51 -118.70 55.41
N PRO A 66 31.95 -118.53 54.16
CA PRO A 66 32.51 -117.28 53.65
C PRO A 66 31.59 -116.07 53.89
N GLU A 67 30.28 -116.27 53.80
CA GLU A 67 29.24 -115.23 53.98
C GLU A 67 29.16 -114.70 55.42
N THR A 68 29.66 -115.47 56.39
CA THR A 68 29.64 -115.09 57.82
C THR A 68 30.88 -114.31 58.26
N ARG A 69 31.82 -114.05 57.33
CA ARG A 69 33.01 -113.25 57.60
C ARG A 69 32.63 -111.79 57.82
N ARG A 70 33.38 -111.11 58.68
CA ARG A 70 33.15 -109.69 59.01
C ARG A 70 33.31 -108.79 57.78
N GLU A 71 34.22 -109.14 56.89
CA GLU A 71 34.60 -108.43 55.67
C GLU A 71 33.94 -109.01 54.40
N PHE A 72 32.89 -109.84 54.54
CA PHE A 72 32.21 -110.41 53.39
C PHE A 72 31.56 -109.33 52.51
N ASP A 73 31.08 -108.24 53.09
CA ASP A 73 30.53 -107.08 52.36
C ASP A 73 31.53 -106.49 51.34
N LEU A 74 32.83 -106.50 51.66
CA LEU A 74 33.91 -106.03 50.77
C LEU A 74 34.30 -107.07 49.70
N SER A 75 34.07 -108.35 49.98
CA SER A 75 34.50 -109.48 49.13
C SER A 75 33.33 -110.18 48.41
N ASP A 76 32.11 -109.70 48.61
CA ASP A 76 30.89 -110.20 47.98
C ASP A 76 30.95 -110.02 46.46
N PRO A 77 30.94 -111.11 45.66
CA PRO A 77 30.94 -111.03 44.21
C PRO A 77 29.75 -110.25 43.62
N GLN A 78 28.67 -110.06 44.39
CA GLN A 78 27.47 -109.34 43.99
C GLN A 78 27.40 -107.91 44.56
N ALA A 79 28.44 -107.41 45.24
CA ALA A 79 28.44 -106.09 45.88
C ALA A 79 27.98 -104.97 44.92
N LEU A 80 28.51 -104.93 43.70
CA LEU A 80 28.16 -103.92 42.69
C LEU A 80 26.68 -103.98 42.23
N LYS A 81 26.02 -105.13 42.35
CA LYS A 81 24.59 -105.28 42.01
C LYS A 81 23.68 -104.85 43.16
N LYS A 82 24.15 -104.99 44.40
CA LYS A 82 23.44 -104.59 45.62
C LYS A 82 23.60 -103.10 45.91
N ASP A 83 24.69 -102.50 45.45
CA ASP A 83 24.99 -101.09 45.64
C ASP A 83 24.02 -100.19 44.87
N ARG A 84 23.78 -98.99 45.42
CA ARG A 84 22.88 -98.00 44.81
C ARG A 84 23.70 -96.98 44.03
N PRO A 85 23.17 -96.46 42.91
CA PRO A 85 23.78 -95.33 42.23
C PRO A 85 24.05 -94.15 43.19
N ALA A 86 25.16 -93.45 42.95
CA ALA A 86 25.61 -92.32 43.76
C ALA A 86 24.59 -91.17 43.82
N ARG A 87 23.77 -91.01 42.77
CA ARG A 87 22.63 -90.09 42.68
C ARG A 87 21.45 -90.84 42.06
N LEU A 88 20.32 -90.93 42.77
CA LEU A 88 19.11 -91.59 42.28
C LEU A 88 18.14 -90.64 41.56
N SER A 89 18.09 -89.40 42.02
CA SER A 89 17.20 -88.34 41.52
C SER A 89 17.88 -86.99 41.74
N ASP A 90 17.36 -85.95 41.07
CA ASP A 90 17.83 -84.59 41.27
C ASP A 90 17.55 -84.09 42.70
N ASP A 91 16.48 -84.59 43.33
CA ASP A 91 16.09 -84.23 44.70
C ASP A 91 16.50 -85.30 45.74
N ASP A 92 17.53 -86.10 45.44
CA ASP A 92 18.05 -87.12 46.37
C ASP A 92 18.63 -86.44 47.63
N PRO A 93 18.04 -86.64 48.83
CA PRO A 93 18.49 -85.98 50.05
C PRO A 93 19.88 -86.43 50.51
N ARG A 94 20.43 -87.53 49.96
CA ARG A 94 21.79 -88.01 50.23
C ARG A 94 22.85 -87.17 49.51
N CYS A 95 22.47 -86.48 48.44
CA CYS A 95 23.36 -85.63 47.65
C CYS A 95 23.55 -84.26 48.32
N THR A 96 24.32 -84.24 49.41
CA THR A 96 24.72 -83.00 50.08
C THR A 96 25.81 -82.26 49.31
N VAL A 97 26.05 -80.99 49.67
CA VAL A 97 27.05 -80.14 49.02
C VAL A 97 28.47 -80.74 49.08
N SER A 98 28.83 -81.45 50.16
CA SER A 98 30.16 -82.08 50.27
C SER A 98 30.33 -83.33 49.39
N GLY A 99 29.22 -83.95 48.96
CA GLY A 99 29.24 -85.18 48.16
C GLY A 99 29.63 -84.96 46.70
N LEU A 100 29.63 -83.71 46.21
CA LEU A 100 30.01 -83.33 44.83
C LEU A 100 29.21 -84.06 43.73
N GLN A 101 28.04 -84.62 44.06
CA GLN A 101 27.17 -85.33 43.09
C GLN A 101 26.12 -84.42 42.45
N LYS A 102 25.87 -83.24 43.02
CA LYS A 102 24.90 -82.23 42.52
C LYS A 102 25.52 -80.85 42.63
N PHE A 103 25.53 -80.12 41.51
CA PHE A 103 26.03 -78.75 41.44
C PHE A 103 24.89 -77.78 41.15
N MET A 104 24.85 -76.66 41.88
CA MET A 104 23.81 -75.63 41.68
C MET A 104 23.93 -74.89 40.33
N GLY A 105 25.09 -74.97 39.67
CA GLY A 105 25.29 -74.41 38.32
C GLY A 105 24.73 -75.29 37.20
N GLU A 106 24.38 -76.55 37.49
CA GLU A 106 23.70 -77.43 36.52
C GLU A 106 22.26 -76.96 36.34
N ASP A 107 21.97 -76.36 35.18
CA ASP A 107 20.65 -75.85 34.86
C ASP A 107 19.85 -76.85 34.03
N LEU A 108 19.11 -77.71 34.72
CA LEU A 108 18.21 -78.68 34.10
C LEU A 108 17.04 -78.01 33.35
N ASN A 109 16.73 -76.75 33.67
CA ASN A 109 15.63 -75.99 33.08
C ASN A 109 16.08 -75.04 31.97
N TYR A 110 17.33 -75.17 31.49
CA TYR A 110 17.90 -74.31 30.47
C TYR A 110 17.00 -74.16 29.24
N ASP A 111 16.50 -75.28 28.71
CA ASP A 111 15.66 -75.28 27.50
C ASP A 111 14.32 -74.57 27.72
N GLN A 112 13.71 -74.76 28.90
CA GLN A 112 12.47 -74.08 29.26
C GLN A 112 12.71 -72.57 29.39
N ARG A 113 13.77 -72.16 30.10
CA ARG A 113 14.15 -70.74 30.23
C ARG A 113 14.41 -70.11 28.87
N MET A 114 15.14 -70.79 28.00
CA MET A 114 15.41 -70.31 26.64
C MET A 114 14.14 -70.17 25.81
N LYS A 115 13.18 -71.09 25.96
CA LYS A 115 11.88 -71.00 25.30
C LYS A 115 11.10 -69.77 25.77
N PHE A 116 11.00 -69.55 27.09
CA PHE A 116 10.34 -68.36 27.64
C PHE A 116 11.01 -67.05 27.19
N GLN A 117 12.34 -66.98 27.18
CA GLN A 117 13.07 -65.79 26.72
C GLN A 117 12.86 -65.50 25.24
N LYS A 118 12.78 -66.55 24.40
CA LYS A 118 12.46 -66.40 22.96
C LYS A 118 11.03 -65.92 22.76
N GLU A 119 10.08 -66.44 23.54
CA GLU A 119 8.68 -66.00 23.50
C GLU A 119 8.54 -64.54 23.94
N GLN A 120 9.18 -64.14 25.04
CA GLN A 120 9.20 -62.74 25.48
C GLN A 120 9.80 -61.81 24.43
N SER A 121 10.96 -62.17 23.87
CA SER A 121 11.61 -61.40 22.80
C SER A 121 10.69 -61.26 21.59
N ARG A 122 10.02 -62.35 21.18
CA ARG A 122 9.08 -62.35 20.06
C ARG A 122 7.92 -61.39 20.32
N GLU A 123 7.30 -61.43 21.48
CA GLU A 123 6.19 -60.54 21.81
C GLU A 123 6.61 -59.07 21.84
N TRP A 124 7.80 -58.77 22.39
CA TRP A 124 8.35 -57.40 22.36
C TRP A 124 8.60 -56.89 20.94
N TYR A 125 9.19 -57.71 20.06
CA TYR A 125 9.40 -57.32 18.67
C TYR A 125 8.09 -57.11 17.92
N LEU A 126 7.09 -57.96 18.16
CA LEU A 126 5.76 -57.79 17.56
C LEU A 126 5.08 -56.51 18.05
N GLN A 127 5.19 -56.19 19.33
CA GLN A 127 4.68 -54.95 19.89
C GLN A 127 5.38 -53.73 19.27
N GLN A 128 6.71 -53.72 19.24
CA GLN A 128 7.48 -52.63 18.63
C GLN A 128 7.13 -52.45 17.15
N GLN A 129 6.94 -53.54 16.41
CA GLN A 129 6.53 -53.47 15.01
C GLN A 129 5.12 -52.89 14.83
N ARG A 130 4.18 -53.23 15.72
CA ARG A 130 2.82 -52.66 15.72
C ARG A 130 2.87 -51.16 16.04
N ASP A 131 3.61 -50.78 17.06
CA ASP A 131 3.75 -49.38 17.47
C ASP A 131 4.38 -48.54 16.36
N TRP A 132 5.42 -49.06 15.70
CA TRP A 132 6.04 -48.41 14.55
C TRP A 132 5.07 -48.26 13.37
N LYS A 133 4.31 -49.31 13.05
CA LYS A 133 3.28 -49.25 11.98
C LYS A 133 2.19 -48.24 12.30
N ASN A 134 1.73 -48.19 13.55
CA ASN A 134 0.73 -47.24 14.01
C ASN A 134 1.25 -45.80 13.96
N ALA A 135 2.48 -45.56 14.42
CA ALA A 135 3.14 -44.26 14.34
C ALA A 135 3.28 -43.79 12.89
N LEU A 136 3.69 -44.69 11.99
CA LEU A 136 3.80 -44.38 10.56
C LEU A 136 2.43 -44.07 9.93
N ALA A 137 1.38 -44.81 10.29
CA ALA A 137 0.02 -44.55 9.83
C ALA A 137 -0.50 -43.20 10.33
N ASN A 138 -0.26 -42.88 11.60
CA ASN A 138 -0.61 -41.59 12.20
C ASN A 138 0.12 -40.42 11.52
N GLN A 139 1.42 -40.60 11.24
CA GLN A 139 2.21 -39.60 10.51
C GLN A 139 1.64 -39.37 9.10
N LYS A 140 1.40 -40.44 8.33
CA LYS A 140 0.81 -40.33 6.99
C LYS A 140 -0.55 -39.65 7.00
N PHE A 141 -1.38 -39.93 7.99
CA PHE A 141 -2.68 -39.30 8.15
C PHE A 141 -2.55 -37.81 8.48
N ALA A 142 -1.61 -37.43 9.36
CA ALA A 142 -1.32 -36.05 9.68
C ALA A 142 -0.79 -35.28 8.46
N ASP A 143 0.11 -35.89 7.68
CA ASP A 143 0.66 -35.31 6.45
C ASP A 143 -0.44 -35.10 5.40
N ASP A 144 -1.32 -36.09 5.17
CA ASP A 144 -2.47 -35.97 4.25
C ASP A 144 -3.45 -34.86 4.70
N LEU A 145 -3.71 -34.76 5.99
CA LEU A 145 -4.54 -33.68 6.54
C LEU A 145 -3.89 -32.31 6.34
N PHE A 146 -2.59 -32.21 6.54
CA PHE A 146 -1.83 -30.99 6.30
C PHE A 146 -1.86 -30.58 4.82
N ASP A 147 -1.64 -31.52 3.90
CA ASP A 147 -1.71 -31.27 2.46
C ASP A 147 -3.10 -30.81 2.01
N LYS A 148 -4.16 -31.46 2.52
CA LYS A 148 -5.56 -31.04 2.27
C LYS A 148 -5.82 -29.63 2.77
N ASN A 149 -5.36 -29.30 3.97
CA ASN A 149 -5.51 -27.95 4.52
C ASN A 149 -4.74 -26.92 3.69
N ARG A 150 -3.51 -27.23 3.26
CA ARG A 150 -2.72 -26.36 2.38
C ARG A 150 -3.46 -26.08 1.07
N ILE A 151 -3.94 -27.11 0.39
CA ILE A 151 -4.70 -26.97 -0.86
C ILE A 151 -5.97 -26.13 -0.64
N ALA A 152 -6.70 -26.35 0.45
CA ALA A 152 -7.90 -25.57 0.76
C ALA A 152 -7.61 -24.09 1.03
N VAL A 153 -6.48 -23.78 1.70
CA VAL A 153 -6.03 -22.40 1.93
C VAL A 153 -5.62 -21.74 0.61
N ASP A 154 -4.88 -22.45 -0.25
CA ASP A 154 -4.48 -21.94 -1.57
C ASP A 154 -5.71 -21.64 -2.44
N GLN A 155 -6.70 -22.53 -2.46
CA GLN A 155 -7.96 -22.32 -3.16
C GLN A 155 -8.71 -21.08 -2.65
N LYS A 156 -8.85 -20.93 -1.33
CA LYS A 156 -9.48 -19.73 -0.74
C LYS A 156 -8.71 -18.47 -1.08
N THR A 157 -7.38 -18.52 -1.10
CA THR A 157 -6.54 -17.38 -1.44
C THR A 157 -6.76 -16.95 -2.90
N MET A 158 -6.79 -17.91 -3.83
CA MET A 158 -7.10 -17.64 -5.24
C MET A 158 -8.51 -17.05 -5.42
N GLU A 159 -9.51 -17.57 -4.71
CA GLU A 159 -10.87 -17.05 -4.76
C GLU A 159 -10.96 -15.61 -4.23
N LEU A 160 -10.27 -15.31 -3.13
CA LEU A 160 -10.21 -13.96 -2.57
C LEU A 160 -9.51 -12.99 -3.53
N GLN A 161 -8.39 -13.41 -4.13
CA GLN A 161 -7.69 -12.59 -5.12
C GLN A 161 -8.59 -12.30 -6.34
N ARG A 162 -9.33 -13.30 -6.84
CA ARG A 162 -10.24 -13.09 -7.97
C ARG A 162 -11.35 -12.08 -7.63
N LYS A 163 -11.95 -12.19 -6.44
CA LYS A 163 -12.96 -11.25 -5.95
C LYS A 163 -12.40 -9.84 -5.81
N GLU A 164 -11.20 -9.71 -5.24
CA GLU A 164 -10.54 -8.41 -5.10
C GLU A 164 -10.27 -7.77 -6.48
N GLU A 165 -9.83 -8.55 -7.46
CA GLU A 165 -9.65 -8.07 -8.83
C GLU A 165 -10.96 -7.64 -9.49
N GLU A 166 -12.04 -8.42 -9.30
CA GLU A 166 -13.38 -8.09 -9.78
C GLU A 166 -13.88 -6.77 -9.14
N ASP A 167 -13.73 -6.61 -7.83
CA ASP A 167 -14.11 -5.40 -7.09
C ASP A 167 -13.30 -4.18 -7.53
N ARG A 168 -11.97 -4.32 -7.68
CA ARG A 168 -11.11 -3.24 -8.21
C ARG A 168 -11.53 -2.82 -9.61
N ARG A 169 -11.87 -3.77 -10.50
CA ARG A 169 -12.38 -3.46 -11.84
C ARG A 169 -13.73 -2.74 -11.77
N ALA A 170 -14.63 -3.17 -10.90
CA ALA A 170 -15.93 -2.53 -10.70
C ALA A 170 -15.76 -1.08 -10.20
N VAL A 171 -14.91 -0.86 -9.20
CA VAL A 171 -14.60 0.49 -8.68
C VAL A 171 -13.96 1.38 -9.75
N CYS A 172 -13.01 0.85 -10.54
CA CYS A 172 -12.42 1.60 -11.65
C CYS A 172 -13.47 1.97 -12.72
N ALA A 173 -14.42 1.08 -13.02
CA ALA A 173 -15.49 1.36 -13.96
C ALA A 173 -16.43 2.46 -13.44
N THR A 174 -16.85 2.40 -12.18
CA THR A 174 -17.71 3.43 -11.58
C THR A 174 -17.03 4.80 -11.51
N ILE A 175 -15.74 4.85 -11.15
CA ILE A 175 -14.95 6.09 -11.15
C ILE A 175 -14.84 6.66 -12.57
N LYS A 176 -14.59 5.80 -13.56
CA LYS A 176 -14.51 6.23 -14.97
C LYS A 176 -15.84 6.84 -15.44
N ASP A 177 -16.96 6.21 -15.13
CA ASP A 177 -18.29 6.69 -15.51
C ASP A 177 -18.63 8.00 -14.79
N PHE A 178 -18.30 8.11 -13.50
CA PHE A 178 -18.43 9.35 -12.74
C PHE A 178 -17.61 10.49 -13.36
N ASN A 179 -16.33 10.27 -13.65
CA ASN A 179 -15.46 11.27 -14.29
C ASN A 179 -15.99 11.67 -15.68
N ARG A 180 -16.55 10.72 -16.44
CA ARG A 180 -17.18 10.99 -17.73
C ARG A 180 -18.42 11.87 -17.58
N ALA A 181 -19.28 11.58 -16.61
CA ALA A 181 -20.46 12.39 -16.31
C ALA A 181 -20.06 13.80 -15.87
N GLN A 182 -19.07 13.92 -14.98
CA GLN A 182 -18.55 15.21 -14.52
C GLN A 182 -17.93 16.03 -15.67
N ALA A 183 -17.19 15.38 -16.58
CA ALA A 183 -16.64 16.06 -17.75
C ALA A 183 -17.74 16.57 -18.70
N ALA A 184 -18.83 15.80 -18.89
CA ALA A 184 -19.98 16.21 -19.68
C ALA A 184 -20.73 17.39 -19.03
N GLU A 185 -20.96 17.34 -17.71
CA GLU A 185 -21.56 18.45 -16.95
C GLU A 185 -20.74 19.74 -17.08
N LEU A 186 -19.42 19.64 -16.90
CA LEU A 186 -18.51 20.78 -17.08
C LEU A 186 -18.53 21.33 -18.51
N ALA A 187 -18.66 20.47 -19.51
CA ALA A 187 -18.77 20.90 -20.90
C ALA A 187 -20.09 21.66 -21.16
N GLU A 188 -21.21 21.17 -20.66
CA GLU A 188 -22.51 21.85 -20.75
C GLU A 188 -22.50 23.18 -19.99
N ARG A 189 -21.95 23.22 -18.78
CA ARG A 189 -21.78 24.45 -18.02
C ARG A 189 -20.96 25.48 -18.79
N LYS A 190 -19.84 25.08 -19.40
CA LYS A 190 -19.02 25.97 -20.24
C LYS A 190 -19.77 26.47 -21.48
N LYS A 191 -20.63 25.66 -22.08
CA LYS A 191 -21.49 26.10 -23.20
C LYS A 191 -22.49 27.16 -22.73
N LEU A 192 -23.14 26.94 -21.60
CA LEU A 192 -24.07 27.90 -21.00
C LEU A 192 -23.37 29.21 -20.62
N GLU A 193 -22.20 29.14 -19.99
CA GLU A 193 -21.39 30.32 -19.65
C GLU A 193 -20.97 31.09 -20.91
N LYS A 194 -20.59 30.40 -22.00
CA LYS A 194 -20.31 31.05 -23.28
C LYS A 194 -21.54 31.72 -23.88
N TYR A 195 -22.70 31.06 -23.83
CA TYR A 195 -23.95 31.62 -24.33
C TYR A 195 -24.38 32.85 -23.52
N GLN A 196 -24.25 32.80 -22.19
CA GLN A 196 -24.51 33.94 -21.31
C GLN A 196 -23.57 35.09 -21.64
N LYS A 197 -22.26 34.85 -21.74
CA LYS A 197 -21.30 35.89 -22.15
C LYS A 197 -21.66 36.50 -23.49
N MET A 198 -21.97 35.68 -24.50
CA MET A 198 -22.37 36.19 -25.81
C MET A 198 -23.63 37.05 -25.73
N LYS A 199 -24.59 36.67 -24.88
CA LYS A 199 -25.79 37.48 -24.63
C LYS A 199 -25.43 38.79 -23.93
N ASP A 200 -24.63 38.74 -22.88
CA ASP A 200 -24.19 39.93 -22.14
C ASP A 200 -23.40 40.89 -23.04
N ASP A 201 -22.51 40.35 -23.89
CA ASP A 201 -21.75 41.12 -24.90
C ASP A 201 -22.71 41.80 -25.90
N MET A 202 -23.76 41.10 -26.35
CA MET A 202 -24.77 41.66 -27.25
C MET A 202 -25.62 42.73 -26.54
N ASP A 203 -26.01 42.49 -25.29
CA ASP A 203 -26.75 43.45 -24.47
C ASP A 203 -25.90 44.71 -24.21
N GLU A 204 -24.58 44.57 -23.99
CA GLU A 204 -23.63 45.69 -23.92
C GLU A 204 -23.55 46.45 -25.25
N ILE A 205 -23.34 45.76 -26.37
CA ILE A 205 -23.27 46.38 -27.70
C ILE A 205 -24.56 47.15 -28.01
N THR A 206 -25.73 46.54 -27.77
CA THR A 206 -27.01 47.20 -28.01
C THR A 206 -27.22 48.40 -27.09
N SER A 207 -26.86 48.29 -25.81
CA SER A 207 -26.91 49.41 -24.86
C SER A 207 -25.96 50.55 -25.27
N LEU A 208 -24.78 50.25 -25.79
CA LEU A 208 -23.84 51.26 -26.28
C LEU A 208 -24.35 51.94 -27.55
N LEU A 209 -24.90 51.17 -28.50
CA LEU A 209 -25.48 51.70 -29.74
C LEU A 209 -26.69 52.60 -29.48
N GLN A 210 -27.55 52.22 -28.52
CA GLN A 210 -28.69 53.03 -28.09
C GLN A 210 -28.26 54.17 -27.15
N GLY A 211 -27.07 54.09 -26.58
CA GLY A 211 -26.52 55.12 -25.72
C GLY A 211 -26.40 56.46 -26.42
N ASP A 212 -26.60 57.52 -25.66
CA ASP A 212 -26.63 58.88 -26.19
C ASP A 212 -25.28 59.35 -26.80
N LEU A 213 -24.16 58.69 -26.45
CA LEU A 213 -22.84 59.01 -26.98
C LEU A 213 -22.72 58.63 -28.46
N LEU A 214 -23.04 57.38 -28.82
CA LEU A 214 -22.93 56.87 -30.19
C LEU A 214 -24.09 57.30 -31.09
N SER A 215 -25.29 57.46 -30.53
CA SER A 215 -26.46 57.99 -31.27
C SER A 215 -26.42 59.52 -31.46
N GLU A 216 -25.41 60.18 -30.88
CA GLU A 216 -25.24 61.63 -30.85
C GLU A 216 -26.51 62.41 -30.46
N ASN A 217 -27.34 61.86 -29.58
CA ASN A 217 -28.65 62.41 -29.23
C ASN A 217 -28.58 63.93 -28.90
N PRO A 218 -29.28 64.81 -29.64
CA PRO A 218 -29.25 66.26 -29.42
C PRO A 218 -29.91 66.68 -28.11
N GLU A 219 -30.76 65.83 -27.51
CA GLU A 219 -31.42 66.12 -26.23
C GLU A 219 -30.44 66.20 -25.05
N GLN A 220 -29.24 65.63 -25.17
CA GLN A 220 -28.18 65.76 -24.16
C GLN A 220 -27.77 67.21 -23.88
N ALA A 221 -28.01 68.10 -24.84
CA ALA A 221 -27.65 69.51 -24.72
C ALA A 221 -28.70 70.31 -23.92
N VAL A 222 -29.87 69.74 -23.62
CA VAL A 222 -30.95 70.42 -22.87
C VAL A 222 -30.57 70.54 -21.40
N SER A 223 -30.54 71.77 -20.89
CA SER A 223 -30.25 72.01 -19.47
C SER A 223 -31.45 71.66 -18.59
N SER A 224 -31.19 71.00 -17.46
CA SER A 224 -32.19 70.77 -16.42
C SER A 224 -32.76 72.08 -15.83
N PHE A 225 -32.03 73.20 -15.93
CA PHE A 225 -32.46 74.51 -15.45
C PHE A 225 -33.36 75.27 -16.43
N GLY A 226 -33.73 74.68 -17.57
CA GLY A 226 -34.77 75.19 -18.46
C GLY A 226 -34.45 75.07 -19.95
N ARG A 227 -35.50 74.97 -20.78
CA ARG A 227 -35.43 74.70 -22.23
C ARG A 227 -34.68 75.76 -23.06
N HIS A 228 -34.50 76.96 -22.53
CA HIS A 228 -33.79 78.05 -23.20
C HIS A 228 -32.27 78.02 -22.94
N ARG A 229 -31.80 77.17 -22.02
CA ARG A 229 -30.37 77.02 -21.71
C ARG A 229 -29.85 75.72 -22.28
N VAL A 230 -28.69 75.82 -22.90
CA VAL A 230 -27.97 74.68 -23.47
C VAL A 230 -26.73 74.42 -22.62
N ILE A 231 -26.44 73.14 -22.36
CA ILE A 231 -25.18 72.73 -21.74
C ILE A 231 -24.06 72.91 -22.77
N THR A 232 -23.12 73.82 -22.49
CA THR A 232 -22.07 74.26 -23.44
C THR A 232 -21.26 73.09 -23.99
N ASP A 233 -20.86 72.16 -23.12
CA ASP A 233 -19.93 71.08 -23.45
C ASP A 233 -20.59 69.98 -24.30
N ARG A 234 -21.93 69.96 -24.36
CA ARG A 234 -22.73 68.94 -25.06
C ARG A 234 -23.49 69.51 -26.27
N TRP A 235 -23.24 70.75 -26.63
CA TRP A 235 -23.93 71.40 -27.74
C TRP A 235 -23.42 70.91 -29.10
N LYS A 236 -24.31 70.28 -29.88
CA LYS A 236 -24.05 69.72 -31.22
C LYS A 236 -24.70 70.51 -32.37
N GLY A 237 -24.81 71.83 -32.26
CA GLY A 237 -25.43 72.69 -33.29
C GLY A 237 -26.94 72.95 -33.08
N MET A 238 -27.56 73.65 -34.03
CA MET A 238 -28.98 74.03 -33.98
C MET A 238 -29.89 72.89 -34.47
N SER A 239 -31.10 72.79 -33.91
CA SER A 239 -32.10 71.84 -34.41
C SER A 239 -32.53 72.20 -35.84
N GLN A 240 -32.93 71.19 -36.61
CA GLN A 240 -33.46 71.37 -37.97
C GLN A 240 -34.63 72.37 -37.98
N ASP A 241 -35.51 72.34 -36.98
CA ASP A 241 -36.64 73.26 -36.87
C ASP A 241 -36.18 74.71 -36.64
N GLN A 242 -35.12 74.92 -35.85
CA GLN A 242 -34.53 76.25 -35.63
C GLN A 242 -33.87 76.77 -36.91
N LEU A 243 -33.13 75.92 -37.62
CA LEU A 243 -32.54 76.27 -38.91
C LEU A 243 -33.62 76.61 -39.95
N MET A 244 -34.74 75.88 -39.97
CA MET A 244 -35.88 76.16 -40.83
C MET A 244 -36.55 77.50 -40.48
N ALA A 245 -36.73 77.80 -39.19
CA ALA A 245 -37.25 79.09 -38.74
C ALA A 245 -36.33 80.26 -39.15
N ILE A 246 -35.00 80.09 -39.07
CA ILE A 246 -34.03 81.08 -39.54
C ILE A 246 -34.10 81.25 -41.06
N ARG A 247 -34.18 80.16 -41.83
CA ARG A 247 -34.34 80.24 -43.29
C ARG A 247 -35.63 80.97 -43.67
N TYR A 248 -36.73 80.69 -42.95
CA TYR A 248 -38.00 81.37 -43.14
C TYR A 248 -37.90 82.87 -42.82
N SER A 249 -37.26 83.24 -41.70
CA SER A 249 -37.09 84.65 -41.33
C SER A 249 -36.18 85.40 -42.32
N GLN A 250 -35.11 84.76 -42.82
CA GLN A 250 -34.28 85.31 -43.89
C GLN A 250 -35.07 85.56 -45.18
N GLN A 251 -35.95 84.62 -45.56
CA GLN A 251 -36.82 84.80 -46.71
C GLN A 251 -37.77 86.00 -46.53
N GLN A 252 -38.34 86.17 -45.33
CA GLN A 252 -39.17 87.34 -45.01
C GLN A 252 -38.36 88.65 -45.07
N GLN A 253 -37.13 88.67 -44.55
CA GLN A 253 -36.25 89.84 -44.64
C GLN A 253 -35.93 90.23 -46.09
N VAL A 254 -35.73 89.25 -46.98
CA VAL A 254 -35.53 89.53 -48.42
C VAL A 254 -36.77 90.20 -49.01
N LEU A 255 -37.97 89.70 -48.69
CA LEU A 255 -39.24 90.29 -49.16
C LEU A 255 -39.47 91.70 -48.58
N GLU A 256 -39.15 91.93 -47.31
CA GLU A 256 -39.21 93.26 -46.69
C GLU A 256 -38.22 94.23 -47.35
N LYS A 257 -36.98 93.81 -47.60
CA LYS A 257 -35.97 94.64 -48.26
C LYS A 257 -36.36 94.99 -49.69
N LEU A 258 -37.03 94.08 -50.40
CA LEU A 258 -37.59 94.36 -51.72
C LEU A 258 -38.72 95.41 -51.64
N ARG A 259 -39.63 95.30 -50.66
CA ARG A 259 -40.67 96.32 -50.41
C ARG A 259 -40.06 97.68 -50.09
N ALA A 260 -39.09 97.74 -49.18
CA ALA A 260 -38.42 98.99 -48.80
C ALA A 260 -37.71 99.66 -49.99
N LYS A 261 -37.08 98.88 -50.89
CA LYS A 261 -36.49 99.41 -52.13
C LYS A 261 -37.53 99.98 -53.10
N GLU A 262 -38.73 99.39 -53.17
CA GLU A 262 -39.82 99.91 -53.99
C GLU A 262 -40.35 101.23 -53.42
N GLU A 263 -40.53 101.32 -52.10
CA GLU A 263 -40.90 102.56 -51.40
C GLU A 263 -39.85 103.66 -51.51
N GLU A 264 -38.56 103.31 -51.46
CA GLU A 264 -37.45 104.26 -51.70
C GLU A 264 -37.47 104.79 -53.13
N ARG A 265 -37.69 103.92 -54.13
CA ARG A 265 -37.81 104.34 -55.54
C ARG A 265 -38.99 105.29 -55.75
N GLN A 266 -40.12 105.06 -55.07
CA GLN A 266 -41.27 105.97 -55.12
C GLN A 266 -40.94 107.33 -54.48
N ARG A 267 -40.29 107.34 -53.32
CA ARG A 267 -39.86 108.58 -52.65
C ARG A 267 -38.85 109.37 -53.47
N ASP A 268 -37.87 108.70 -54.08
CA ASP A 268 -36.88 109.36 -54.96
C ASP A 268 -37.55 109.98 -56.18
N ALA A 269 -38.53 109.29 -56.79
CA ALA A 269 -39.30 109.83 -57.91
C ALA A 269 -40.12 111.08 -57.51
N GLU A 270 -40.69 111.09 -56.31
CA GLU A 270 -41.39 112.26 -55.75
C GLU A 270 -40.41 113.42 -55.46
N TRP A 271 -39.25 113.13 -54.89
CA TRP A 271 -38.18 114.10 -54.63
C TRP A 271 -37.66 114.72 -55.92
N ASP A 272 -37.42 113.94 -56.97
CA ASP A 272 -36.98 114.44 -58.27
C ASP A 272 -38.06 115.27 -58.95
N ARG A 273 -39.34 114.90 -58.81
CA ARG A 273 -40.45 115.74 -59.25
C ARG A 273 -40.45 117.09 -58.55
N GLN A 274 -40.25 117.13 -57.23
CA GLN A 274 -40.16 118.39 -56.47
C GLN A 274 -38.94 119.20 -56.88
N ARG A 275 -37.78 118.56 -57.06
CA ARG A 275 -36.52 119.20 -57.50
C ARG A 275 -36.67 119.87 -58.86
N LEU A 276 -37.32 119.20 -59.82
CA LEU A 276 -37.61 119.78 -61.14
C LEU A 276 -38.53 121.00 -61.04
N GLN A 277 -39.54 120.98 -60.15
CA GLN A 277 -40.42 122.13 -59.93
C GLN A 277 -39.66 123.33 -59.32
N ILE A 278 -38.80 123.07 -58.32
CA ILE A 278 -37.96 124.10 -57.69
C ILE A 278 -36.98 124.71 -58.70
N ALA A 279 -36.28 123.88 -59.48
CA ALA A 279 -35.36 124.35 -60.52
C ALA A 279 -36.08 125.23 -61.55
N ARG A 280 -37.31 124.85 -61.94
CA ARG A 280 -38.14 125.65 -62.85
C ARG A 280 -38.53 127.00 -62.25
N ALA A 281 -38.87 127.04 -60.95
CA ALA A 281 -39.16 128.27 -60.23
C ALA A 281 -37.91 129.17 -60.08
N GLN A 282 -36.74 128.59 -59.80
CA GLN A 282 -35.47 129.32 -59.72
C GLN A 282 -35.10 129.99 -61.04
N VAL A 283 -35.22 129.29 -62.18
CA VAL A 283 -34.95 129.88 -63.50
C VAL A 283 -35.90 131.05 -63.82
N LEU A 284 -37.16 130.94 -63.40
CA LEU A 284 -38.12 132.05 -63.53
C LEU A 284 -37.71 133.26 -62.66
N PHE A 285 -37.26 133.01 -61.42
CA PHE A 285 -36.79 134.03 -60.50
C PHE A 285 -35.49 134.71 -60.98
N GLU A 286 -34.50 133.95 -61.46
CA GLU A 286 -33.26 134.49 -62.04
C GLU A 286 -33.54 135.39 -63.25
N ARG A 287 -34.48 135.00 -64.12
CA ARG A 287 -34.92 135.85 -65.24
C ARG A 287 -35.53 137.16 -64.78
N GLN A 288 -36.27 137.16 -63.66
CA GLN A 288 -36.83 138.38 -63.07
C GLN A 288 -35.73 139.26 -62.48
N GLN A 289 -34.79 138.69 -61.72
CA GLN A 289 -33.62 139.39 -61.19
C GLN A 289 -32.76 140.03 -62.29
N LEU A 290 -32.51 139.31 -63.40
CA LEU A 290 -31.75 139.85 -64.54
C LEU A 290 -32.44 141.06 -65.19
N ARG A 291 -33.78 141.09 -65.23
CA ARG A 291 -34.53 142.27 -65.70
C ARG A 291 -34.36 143.45 -64.76
N GLN A 292 -34.53 143.24 -63.44
CA GLN A 292 -34.34 144.27 -62.43
C GLN A 292 -32.91 144.82 -62.41
N ASN A 293 -31.90 143.95 -62.50
CA ASN A 293 -30.50 144.38 -62.56
C ASN A 293 -30.18 145.21 -63.82
N ARG A 294 -30.81 144.90 -64.96
CA ARG A 294 -30.70 145.75 -66.16
C ARG A 294 -31.31 147.13 -65.96
N GLU A 295 -32.44 147.23 -65.26
CA GLU A 295 -33.07 148.51 -64.92
C GLU A 295 -32.20 149.31 -63.95
N CYS A 296 -31.68 148.69 -62.89
CA CYS A 296 -30.77 149.34 -61.94
C CYS A 296 -29.46 149.82 -62.60
N ARG A 297 -28.86 149.03 -63.50
CA ARG A 297 -27.66 149.46 -64.23
C ARG A 297 -27.92 150.67 -65.12
N ARG A 298 -29.05 150.70 -65.84
CA ARG A 298 -29.45 151.89 -66.62
C ARG A 298 -29.62 153.12 -65.73
N ALA A 299 -30.20 152.96 -64.54
CA ALA A 299 -30.34 154.07 -63.58
C ALA A 299 -28.97 154.56 -63.08
N LEU A 300 -28.05 153.64 -62.75
CA LEU A 300 -26.68 153.99 -62.33
C LEU A 300 -25.87 154.66 -63.44
N ASP A 301 -25.98 154.19 -64.69
CA ASP A 301 -25.28 154.78 -65.83
C ASP A 301 -25.74 156.24 -66.06
N ASN A 302 -27.03 156.53 -65.89
CA ASN A 302 -27.56 157.90 -65.96
C ASN A 302 -26.98 158.79 -64.85
N VAL A 303 -26.99 158.32 -63.59
CA VAL A 303 -26.44 159.08 -62.44
C VAL A 303 -24.95 159.33 -62.59
N ASN A 304 -24.16 158.35 -63.06
CA ASN A 304 -22.73 158.54 -63.30
C ASN A 304 -22.45 159.55 -64.42
N SER A 305 -23.32 159.63 -65.43
CA SER A 305 -23.19 160.63 -66.49
C SER A 305 -23.37 162.06 -65.96
N GLU A 306 -24.36 162.27 -65.08
CA GLU A 306 -24.60 163.55 -64.39
C GLU A 306 -23.41 163.93 -63.49
N LEU A 307 -22.94 163.00 -62.66
CA LEU A 307 -21.82 163.24 -61.74
C LEU A 307 -20.50 163.58 -62.48
N SER A 308 -20.25 162.95 -63.63
CA SER A 308 -19.07 163.22 -64.45
C SER A 308 -19.07 164.63 -65.03
N GLN A 309 -20.25 165.17 -65.40
CA GLN A 309 -20.38 166.55 -65.88
C GLN A 309 -20.11 167.54 -64.73
N GLU A 310 -20.69 167.33 -63.54
CA GLU A 310 -20.47 168.18 -62.37
C GLU A 310 -18.99 168.22 -61.94
N GLN A 311 -18.30 167.08 -61.99
CA GLN A 311 -16.91 166.99 -61.55
C GLN A 311 -15.95 167.64 -62.54
N LYS A 312 -16.26 167.64 -63.85
CA LYS A 312 -15.52 168.39 -64.86
C LYS A 312 -15.69 169.90 -64.67
N SER A 313 -16.91 170.39 -64.43
CA SER A 313 -17.14 171.82 -64.16
C SER A 313 -16.42 172.30 -62.89
N LYS A 314 -16.40 171.47 -61.83
CA LYS A 314 -15.74 171.82 -60.56
C LYS A 314 -14.21 171.88 -60.69
N ASN A 315 -13.60 170.99 -61.47
CA ASN A 315 -12.15 170.99 -61.70
C ASN A 315 -11.66 172.16 -62.55
N ILE A 316 -12.50 172.69 -63.46
CA ILE A 316 -12.17 173.90 -64.22
C ILE A 316 -12.15 175.12 -63.29
N TYR A 317 -13.14 175.24 -62.40
CA TYR A 317 -13.24 176.32 -61.41
C TYR A 317 -12.02 176.39 -60.46
N LEU A 318 -11.62 175.26 -59.86
CA LEU A 318 -10.47 175.24 -58.92
C LEU A 318 -9.13 175.60 -59.59
N LYS A 319 -8.95 175.33 -60.88
CA LYS A 319 -7.69 175.60 -61.59
C LYS A 319 -7.51 177.05 -61.99
N GLU A 320 -8.59 177.80 -62.22
CA GLU A 320 -8.52 179.17 -62.75
C GLU A 320 -8.60 180.24 -61.65
N GLU A 321 -9.33 180.02 -60.55
CA GLU A 321 -9.57 181.06 -59.52
C GLU A 321 -8.81 180.87 -58.19
N GLU A 322 -8.55 179.64 -57.72
CA GLU A 322 -8.00 179.39 -56.36
C GLU A 322 -6.48 179.13 -56.29
N TYR A 323 -5.84 178.74 -57.41
CA TYR A 323 -4.42 178.32 -57.41
C TYR A 323 -3.46 179.28 -58.15
N SER A 324 -3.74 180.59 -58.15
CA SER A 324 -2.85 181.61 -58.70
C SER A 324 -2.53 182.68 -57.65
N ASN A 325 -1.38 182.55 -56.97
CA ASN A 325 -0.94 183.51 -55.95
C ASN A 325 0.08 184.48 -56.55
N PHE A 326 -0.33 185.74 -56.74
CA PHE A 326 0.56 186.87 -57.04
C PHE A 326 0.92 187.61 -55.73
N PRO A 327 2.21 187.90 -55.44
CA PRO A 327 2.62 188.63 -54.25
C PRO A 327 2.04 190.06 -54.21
N THR A 328 1.43 190.43 -53.08
CA THR A 328 0.76 191.72 -52.86
C THR A 328 1.77 192.84 -52.51
N GLU A 329 1.53 194.08 -52.94
CA GLU A 329 2.46 195.23 -52.78
C GLU A 329 2.92 195.50 -51.32
N GLN A 330 2.15 195.08 -50.32
CA GLN A 330 2.55 195.13 -48.89
C GLN A 330 3.80 194.30 -48.56
N TYR A 331 4.12 193.28 -49.36
CA TYR A 331 5.32 192.45 -49.22
C TYR A 331 6.61 193.22 -49.54
N TYR A 332 6.58 194.14 -50.50
CA TYR A 332 7.77 194.90 -50.93
C TYR A 332 8.01 196.17 -50.09
N ALA A 333 6.99 196.69 -49.42
CA ALA A 333 7.08 197.89 -48.58
C ALA A 333 7.71 197.65 -47.18
N GLN A 334 8.03 196.39 -46.82
CA GLN A 334 8.63 196.04 -45.53
C GLN A 334 10.16 196.23 -45.47
N PHE A 335 10.84 196.46 -46.60
CA PHE A 335 12.28 196.64 -46.63
C PHE A 335 12.66 198.13 -46.57
N ASN A 336 13.57 198.49 -45.66
CA ASN A 336 14.22 199.81 -45.50
C ASN A 336 13.37 200.96 -44.88
N THR A 337 12.58 200.73 -43.84
CA THR A 337 11.77 201.79 -43.18
C THR A 337 12.33 202.36 -41.87
N THR A 338 13.54 201.99 -41.41
CA THR A 338 14.18 202.64 -40.24
C THR A 338 15.70 202.74 -40.36
N SER A 339 16.25 203.93 -40.13
CA SER A 339 17.69 204.16 -39.95
C SER A 339 18.06 204.03 -38.46
N ARG A 340 18.48 202.83 -38.06
CA ARG A 340 19.37 202.61 -36.92
C ARG A 340 20.13 201.31 -37.09
#